data_AF-U4QZ77-F1
#
_entry.id   AF-U4QZ77-F1
#
_cell.length_a   1.000
_cell.length_b   1.000
_cell.length_c   1.000
_cell.angle_alpha   90.00
_cell.angle_beta   90.00
_cell.angle_gamma   90.00
#
_symmetry.space_group_name_H-M   'P 1'
#
loop_
_entity.id
_entity.type
_entity.pdbx_description
1 polymer ?
#
loop_
_entity_poly.entity_id
_entity_poly.type
_entity_poly.pdbx_seq_one_letter_code
_entity_poly.pdbx_strand_id
1 'polypeptide(L)'
;MIDILFSTIFDVLSNFFVMIGYVSNVNSFPQPLKPEEEQYYVEAYKNGSEEARNILIERNLRLVAHIVKKYGSCGSDSDDLISIGTIGLIKAISTFNMDKGTRLATYAARCIENAILTLRKHSIYVKYNILSYQGFSY
;
A
#
# COMPACT_ATOMS: atom_id res chain seq x y z
N MET A 1 -23.32 11.10 -18.49
CA MET A 1 -23.18 11.88 -17.23
C MET A 1 -23.57 11.03 -16.03
N ILE A 2 -24.72 10.35 -16.09
CA ILE A 2 -25.14 9.35 -15.08
C ILE A 2 -24.18 8.14 -15.04
N ASP A 3 -23.67 7.66 -16.17
CA ASP A 3 -22.75 6.50 -16.20
C ASP A 3 -21.39 6.78 -15.55
N ILE A 4 -20.90 8.01 -15.68
CA ILE A 4 -19.66 8.48 -15.04
C ILE A 4 -19.87 8.63 -13.53
N LEU A 5 -21.04 9.12 -13.12
CA LEU A 5 -21.41 9.21 -11.71
C LEU A 5 -21.53 7.81 -11.10
N PHE A 6 -22.09 6.85 -11.85
CA PHE A 6 -22.23 5.47 -11.42
C PHE A 6 -20.88 4.76 -11.33
N SER A 7 -19.98 4.96 -12.29
CA SER A 7 -18.63 4.38 -12.26
C SER A 7 -17.81 4.96 -11.10
N THR A 8 -17.84 6.27 -10.89
CA THR A 8 -17.14 6.91 -9.76
C THR A 8 -17.68 6.47 -8.41
N ILE A 9 -19.01 6.33 -8.28
CA ILE A 9 -19.64 5.77 -7.07
C ILE A 9 -19.25 4.31 -6.89
N PHE A 10 -19.24 3.51 -7.95
CA PHE A 10 -18.83 2.11 -7.89
C PHE A 10 -17.35 1.96 -7.50
N ASP A 11 -16.47 2.83 -8.00
CA ASP A 11 -15.05 2.87 -7.65
C ASP A 11 -14.84 3.30 -6.20
N VAL A 12 -15.59 4.28 -5.71
CA VAL A 12 -15.56 4.69 -4.29
C VAL A 12 -16.09 3.56 -3.41
N LEU A 13 -17.18 2.90 -3.82
CA LEU A 13 -17.76 1.78 -3.09
C LEU A 13 -16.85 0.55 -3.11
N SER A 14 -16.17 0.25 -4.21
CA SER A 14 -15.24 -0.87 -4.33
C SER A 14 -14.00 -0.62 -3.48
N ASN A 15 -13.42 0.59 -3.54
CA ASN A 15 -12.32 1.01 -2.67
C ASN A 15 -12.72 0.95 -1.18
N PHE A 16 -13.95 1.34 -0.87
CA PHE A 16 -14.51 1.23 0.48
C PHE A 16 -14.75 -0.22 0.89
N PHE A 17 -15.17 -1.08 -0.03
CA PHE A 17 -15.38 -2.51 0.23
C PHE A 17 -14.07 -3.26 0.42
N VAL A 18 -12.99 -2.85 -0.27
CA VAL A 18 -11.63 -3.36 -0.03
C VAL A 18 -11.17 -2.99 1.39
N MET A 19 -11.47 -1.77 1.85
CA MET A 19 -11.25 -1.35 3.24
C MET A 19 -12.11 -2.16 4.24
N ILE A 20 -13.38 -2.44 3.97
CA ILE A 20 -14.23 -3.26 4.86
C ILE A 20 -13.84 -4.74 4.85
N GLY A 21 -13.43 -5.27 3.69
CA GLY A 21 -12.92 -6.63 3.54
C GLY A 21 -11.69 -6.89 4.42
N TYR A 22 -10.89 -5.85 4.68
CA TYR A 22 -9.77 -5.88 5.62
C TYR A 22 -10.18 -6.25 7.06
N VAL A 23 -11.32 -5.74 7.54
CA VAL A 23 -11.83 -5.98 8.90
C VAL A 23 -12.47 -7.37 9.05
N SER A 24 -12.95 -7.95 7.94
CA SER A 24 -13.88 -9.08 7.99
C SER A 24 -13.28 -10.40 7.50
N ASN A 25 -12.40 -10.39 6.49
CA ASN A 25 -11.81 -11.62 5.94
C ASN A 25 -10.65 -11.35 4.96
N VAL A 26 -9.46 -11.92 5.21
CA VAL A 26 -8.26 -11.81 4.34
C VAL A 26 -8.47 -12.45 2.94
N ASN A 27 -9.57 -13.18 2.76
CA ASN A 27 -9.95 -13.84 1.51
C ASN A 27 -10.51 -12.92 0.42
N SER A 28 -10.72 -11.63 0.68
CA SER A 28 -11.32 -10.69 -0.28
C SER A 28 -10.34 -10.14 -1.32
N PHE A 29 -9.02 -10.30 -1.14
CA PHE A 29 -8.03 -9.82 -2.10
C PHE A 29 -7.91 -10.77 -3.30
N PRO A 30 -7.69 -10.24 -4.52
CA PRO A 30 -7.38 -11.08 -5.67
C PRO A 30 -6.11 -11.90 -5.41
N GLN A 31 -5.98 -13.04 -6.09
CA GLN A 31 -4.80 -13.88 -5.96
C GLN A 31 -3.55 -13.15 -6.47
N PRO A 32 -2.33 -13.55 -6.12
CA PRO A 32 -1.13 -13.03 -6.78
C PRO A 32 -1.15 -13.35 -8.28
N LEU A 33 -0.43 -12.58 -9.08
CA LEU A 33 -0.21 -12.90 -10.49
C LEU A 33 0.77 -14.08 -10.61
N LYS A 34 0.66 -14.84 -11.70
CA LYS A 34 1.72 -15.77 -12.09
C LYS A 34 2.97 -14.99 -12.52
N PRO A 35 4.17 -15.59 -12.46
CA PRO A 35 5.39 -14.91 -12.89
C PRO A 35 5.33 -14.36 -14.32
N GLU A 36 4.73 -15.10 -15.26
CA GLU A 36 4.60 -14.63 -16.66
C GLU A 36 3.66 -13.42 -16.78
N GLU A 37 2.54 -13.44 -16.04
CA GLU A 37 1.59 -12.32 -16.02
C GLU A 37 2.19 -11.08 -15.33
N GLU A 38 2.92 -11.27 -14.23
CA GLU A 38 3.63 -10.18 -13.54
C GLU A 38 4.62 -9.50 -14.49
N GLN A 39 5.37 -10.27 -15.26
CA GLN A 39 6.28 -9.72 -16.28
C GLN A 39 5.54 -8.92 -17.35
N TYR A 40 4.44 -9.46 -17.86
CA TYR A 40 3.62 -8.76 -18.85
C TYR A 40 3.12 -7.40 -18.34
N TYR A 41 2.55 -7.35 -17.13
CA TYR A 41 2.03 -6.09 -16.58
C TYR A 41 3.14 -5.11 -16.20
N VAL A 42 4.30 -5.59 -15.73
CA VAL A 42 5.46 -4.73 -15.47
C VAL A 42 5.95 -4.07 -16.76
N GLU A 43 6.02 -4.82 -17.86
CA GLU A 43 6.42 -4.29 -19.16
C GLU A 43 5.37 -3.33 -19.73
N ALA A 44 4.09 -3.69 -19.65
CA ALA A 44 2.99 -2.80 -20.07
C ALA A 44 2.99 -1.47 -19.30
N TYR A 45 3.26 -1.51 -17.99
CA TYR A 45 3.40 -0.30 -17.18
C TYR A 45 4.62 0.54 -17.59
N LYS A 46 5.78 -0.09 -17.85
CA LYS A 46 6.96 0.60 -18.38
C LYS A 46 6.67 1.30 -19.72
N ASN A 47 5.76 0.73 -20.51
CA ASN A 47 5.30 1.32 -21.78
C ASN A 47 4.18 2.37 -21.61
N GLY A 48 3.80 2.71 -20.37
CA GLY A 48 2.87 3.80 -20.06
C GLY A 48 1.42 3.38 -19.78
N SER A 49 1.11 2.08 -19.62
CA SER A 49 -0.24 1.65 -19.24
C SER A 49 -0.49 1.84 -17.74
N GLU A 50 -1.37 2.77 -17.41
CA GLU A 50 -1.84 2.99 -16.03
C GLU A 50 -2.75 1.85 -15.55
N GLU A 51 -3.48 1.18 -16.45
CA GLU A 51 -4.27 0.00 -16.12
C GLU A 51 -3.37 -1.13 -15.59
N ALA A 52 -2.22 -1.35 -16.24
CA ALA A 52 -1.24 -2.33 -15.78
C ALA A 52 -0.71 -1.98 -14.38
N ARG A 53 -0.49 -0.70 -14.08
CA ARG A 53 -0.13 -0.24 -12.73
C ARG A 53 -1.20 -0.60 -11.71
N ASN A 54 -2.47 -0.34 -12.02
CA ASN A 54 -3.59 -0.62 -11.11
C ASN A 54 -3.71 -2.12 -10.83
N ILE A 55 -3.59 -2.95 -11.87
CA ILE A 55 -3.57 -4.42 -11.71
C ILE A 55 -2.41 -4.85 -10.81
N LEU A 56 -1.19 -4.34 -11.05
CA LEU A 56 -0.04 -4.67 -10.20
C LEU A 56 -0.28 -4.28 -8.73
N ILE A 57 -0.91 -3.13 -8.47
CA ILE A 57 -1.26 -2.69 -7.11
C ILE A 57 -2.27 -3.66 -6.49
N GLU A 58 -3.42 -3.87 -7.14
CA GLU A 58 -4.52 -4.69 -6.64
C GLU A 58 -4.07 -6.12 -6.30
N ARG A 59 -3.28 -6.73 -7.20
CA ARG A 59 -2.78 -8.11 -7.05
C ARG A 59 -1.73 -8.24 -5.93
N ASN A 60 -1.19 -7.12 -5.44
CA ASN A 60 -0.21 -7.08 -4.36
C ASN A 60 -0.75 -6.47 -3.05
N LEU A 61 -2.02 -6.03 -2.98
CA LEU A 61 -2.59 -5.46 -1.74
C LEU A 61 -2.58 -6.45 -0.56
N ARG A 62 -2.72 -7.76 -0.83
CA ARG A 62 -2.61 -8.80 0.22
C ARG A 62 -1.26 -8.77 0.92
N LEU A 63 -0.18 -8.43 0.20
CA LEU A 63 1.16 -8.30 0.76
C LEU A 63 1.22 -7.14 1.77
N VAL A 64 0.62 -6.00 1.43
CA VAL A 64 0.53 -4.83 2.31
C VAL A 64 -0.17 -5.21 3.62
N ALA A 65 -1.34 -5.84 3.52
CA ALA A 65 -2.09 -6.33 4.68
C ALA A 65 -1.27 -7.27 5.56
N HIS A 66 -0.57 -8.23 4.94
CA HIS A 66 0.27 -9.18 5.66
C HIS A 66 1.43 -8.49 6.40
N ILE A 67 2.08 -7.50 5.79
CA ILE A 67 3.20 -6.78 6.40
C ILE A 67 2.69 -5.88 7.53
N VAL A 68 1.64 -5.09 7.31
CA VAL A 68 1.07 -4.17 8.31
C VAL A 68 0.64 -4.91 9.57
N LYS A 69 0.10 -6.13 9.44
CA LYS A 69 -0.26 -6.97 10.59
C LYS A 69 0.90 -7.20 11.59
N LYS A 70 2.16 -7.13 11.13
CA LYS A 70 3.35 -7.25 12.00
C LYS A 70 3.64 -5.99 12.81
N TYR A 71 3.12 -4.84 12.40
CA TYR A 71 3.41 -3.52 12.99
C TYR A 71 2.24 -2.91 13.77
N GLY A 72 1.03 -3.46 13.62
CA GLY A 72 -0.17 -2.99 14.29
C GLY A 72 -0.29 -3.48 15.73
N SER A 73 -0.69 -2.59 16.63
CA SER A 73 -1.18 -2.91 17.97
C SER A 73 -2.36 -1.99 18.25
N CYS A 74 -3.57 -2.53 18.18
CA CYS A 74 -4.87 -1.86 18.39
C CYS A 74 -5.41 -0.96 17.24
N GLY A 75 -6.60 -1.35 16.75
CA GLY A 75 -7.61 -0.54 16.04
C GLY A 75 -7.12 0.56 15.10
N SER A 76 -7.13 1.80 15.59
CA SER A 76 -6.97 3.04 14.81
C SER A 76 -5.65 3.13 14.03
N ASP A 77 -4.59 2.51 14.53
CA ASP A 77 -3.27 2.58 13.87
C ASP A 77 -3.20 1.70 12.62
N SER A 78 -4.12 0.75 12.46
CA SER A 78 -4.04 -0.23 11.37
C SER A 78 -4.37 0.37 10.01
N ASP A 79 -5.36 1.26 9.94
CA ASP A 79 -5.83 1.87 8.69
C ASP A 79 -4.79 2.87 8.14
N ASP A 80 -4.16 3.63 9.04
CA ASP A 80 -3.05 4.53 8.72
C ASP A 80 -1.84 3.74 8.19
N LEU A 81 -1.51 2.62 8.84
CA LEU A 81 -0.43 1.74 8.41
C LEU A 81 -0.71 1.09 7.05
N ILE A 82 -1.96 0.73 6.75
CA ILE A 82 -2.37 0.22 5.43
C ILE A 82 -2.21 1.30 4.37
N SER A 83 -2.66 2.52 4.65
CA SER A 83 -2.52 3.64 3.73
C SER A 83 -1.05 3.93 3.41
N ILE A 84 -0.20 3.99 4.45
CA ILE A 84 1.24 4.20 4.31
C ILE A 84 1.93 3.02 3.62
N GLY A 85 1.54 1.79 3.94
CA GLY A 85 2.03 0.60 3.28
C GLY A 85 1.67 0.57 1.79
N THR A 86 0.46 1.00 1.44
CA THR A 86 -0.01 1.09 0.05
C THR A 86 0.78 2.14 -0.73
N ILE A 87 1.10 3.28 -0.11
CA ILE A 87 2.03 4.27 -0.70
C ILE A 87 3.41 3.64 -0.94
N GLY A 88 3.91 2.84 0.00
CA GLY A 88 5.15 2.07 -0.15
C GLY A 88 5.10 1.08 -1.32
N LEU A 89 3.98 0.38 -1.51
CA LEU A 89 3.74 -0.52 -2.63
C LEU A 89 3.72 0.23 -3.97
N ILE A 90 2.96 1.33 -4.07
CA ILE A 90 2.89 2.16 -5.27
C ILE A 90 4.29 2.64 -5.65
N LYS A 91 5.06 3.12 -4.67
CA LYS A 91 6.45 3.53 -4.89
C LYS A 91 7.28 2.36 -5.41
N ALA A 92 7.14 1.17 -4.82
CA ALA A 92 7.86 -0.02 -5.27
C ALA A 92 7.57 -0.36 -6.73
N ILE A 93 6.30 -0.36 -7.14
CA ILE A 93 5.90 -0.63 -8.53
C ILE A 93 6.48 0.44 -9.47
N SER A 94 6.42 1.71 -9.06
CA SER A 94 6.96 2.82 -9.87
C SER A 94 8.48 2.76 -10.10
N THR A 95 9.23 2.19 -9.15
CA THR A 95 10.70 2.13 -9.19
C THR A 95 11.23 0.71 -9.42
N PHE A 96 10.36 -0.26 -9.69
CA PHE A 96 10.76 -1.65 -9.86
C PHE A 96 11.55 -1.82 -11.17
N ASN A 97 12.65 -2.56 -11.10
CA ASN A 97 13.35 -3.01 -12.28
C ASN A 97 13.56 -4.52 -12.25
N MET A 98 12.96 -5.21 -13.23
CA MET A 98 13.07 -6.65 -13.44
C MET A 98 14.50 -7.10 -13.79
N ASP A 99 15.31 -6.25 -14.43
CA ASP A 99 16.69 -6.57 -14.81
C ASP A 99 17.60 -6.87 -13.62
N LYS A 100 17.17 -6.47 -12.40
CA LYS A 100 17.89 -6.73 -11.15
C LYS A 100 17.68 -8.15 -10.61
N GLY A 101 16.88 -8.99 -11.27
CA GLY A 101 16.70 -10.40 -10.94
C GLY A 101 15.90 -10.68 -9.65
N THR A 102 15.30 -9.65 -9.05
CA THR A 102 14.47 -9.76 -7.85
C THR A 102 12.98 -9.79 -8.22
N ARG A 103 12.20 -10.68 -7.59
CA ARG A 103 10.73 -10.68 -7.73
C ARG A 103 10.12 -9.37 -7.25
N LEU A 104 9.04 -8.90 -7.89
CA LEU A 104 8.36 -7.65 -7.51
C LEU A 104 7.91 -7.70 -6.05
N ALA A 105 7.28 -8.80 -5.63
CA ALA A 105 6.82 -8.97 -4.25
C ALA A 105 7.95 -8.80 -3.21
N THR A 106 9.15 -9.30 -3.48
CA THR A 106 10.30 -9.16 -2.58
C THR A 106 10.77 -7.71 -2.48
N TYR A 107 10.83 -7.00 -3.61
CA TYR A 107 11.18 -5.59 -3.63
C TYR A 107 10.11 -4.72 -2.96
N ALA A 108 8.84 -4.98 -3.28
CA ALA A 108 7.69 -4.32 -2.70
C ALA A 108 7.63 -4.48 -1.19
N ALA A 109 7.89 -5.68 -0.65
CA ALA A 109 7.92 -5.91 0.78
C ALA A 109 8.89 -4.96 1.50
N ARG A 110 10.11 -4.79 0.97
CA ARG A 110 11.11 -3.86 1.54
C ARG A 110 10.64 -2.41 1.50
N CYS A 111 10.00 -1.99 0.41
CA CYS A 111 9.48 -0.62 0.29
C CYS A 111 8.31 -0.36 1.24
N ILE A 112 7.40 -1.33 1.40
CA ILE A 112 6.28 -1.27 2.34
C ILE A 112 6.80 -1.14 3.78
N GLU A 113 7.72 -2.01 4.19
CA GLU A 113 8.33 -1.96 5.52
C GLU A 113 9.04 -0.62 5.76
N ASN A 114 9.80 -0.13 4.79
CA ASN A 114 10.50 1.16 4.89
C ASN A 114 9.51 2.34 5.06
N ALA A 115 8.39 2.33 4.35
CA ALA A 115 7.37 3.38 4.47
C ALA A 115 6.79 3.40 5.89
N ILE A 116 6.42 2.22 6.42
CA ILE A 116 5.90 2.07 7.79
C ILE A 116 6.92 2.52 8.83
N LEU A 117 8.17 2.07 8.71
CA LEU A 117 9.24 2.46 9.65
C LEU A 117 9.52 3.96 9.63
N THR A 118 9.44 4.58 8.45
CA THR A 118 9.61 6.04 8.29
C THR A 118 8.52 6.81 9.03
N LEU A 119 7.25 6.40 8.88
CA LEU A 119 6.13 6.98 9.62
C LEU A 119 6.34 6.89 11.13
N ARG A 120 6.70 5.69 11.64
CA ARG A 120 6.91 5.48 13.09
C ARG A 120 8.02 6.38 13.64
N LYS A 121 9.14 6.48 12.91
CA LYS A 121 10.23 7.41 13.28
C LYS A 121 9.72 8.84 13.32
N HIS A 122 9.01 9.30 12.29
CA HIS A 122 8.45 10.64 12.24
C HIS A 122 7.49 10.93 13.41
N SER A 123 6.57 10.02 13.72
CA SER A 123 5.66 10.13 14.86
C SER A 123 6.41 10.27 16.19
N ILE A 124 7.47 9.50 16.38
CA ILE A 124 8.34 9.61 17.56
C ILE A 124 9.01 10.98 17.62
N TYR A 125 9.62 11.48 16.53
CA TYR A 125 10.26 12.79 16.49
C TYR A 125 9.28 13.93 16.81
N VAL A 126 8.08 13.88 16.24
CA VAL A 126 7.02 14.87 16.53
C VAL A 126 6.66 14.84 18.02
N LYS A 127 6.47 13.65 18.61
CA LYS A 127 6.17 13.53 20.04
C LYS A 127 7.30 14.08 20.93
N TYR A 128 8.56 13.80 20.60
CA TYR A 128 9.71 14.34 21.32
C TYR A 128 9.78 15.87 21.26
N ASN A 129 9.56 16.45 20.08
CA ASN A 129 9.55 17.90 19.92
C ASN A 129 8.41 18.56 20.69
N ILE A 130 7.20 17.98 20.66
CA ILE A 130 6.07 18.52 21.44
C ILE A 130 6.37 18.52 22.95
N LEU A 131 6.96 17.42 23.45
CA LEU A 131 7.33 17.31 24.87
C LEU A 131 8.44 18.28 25.29
N SER A 132 9.40 18.60 24.41
CA SER A 132 10.43 19.59 24.72
C SER A 132 9.89 21.02 24.76
N TYR A 133 8.90 21.38 23.93
CA TYR A 133 8.26 22.70 23.99
C TYR A 133 7.40 22.89 25.26
N GLN A 134 6.81 21.83 25.81
CA GLN A 134 6.03 21.92 27.05
C GLN A 134 6.87 21.89 28.33
N GLY A 135 8.20 21.71 28.22
CA GLY A 135 9.14 21.66 29.35
C GLY A 135 9.85 22.98 29.71
N PHE A 136 9.60 24.09 29.00
CA PHE A 136 10.28 25.39 29.20
C PHE A 136 9.37 26.52 29.70
N SER A 137 8.33 26.19 30.48
CA SER A 137 7.54 27.20 31.21
C SER A 137 7.60 26.93 32.71
N TYR A 138 8.75 27.18 33.32
CA TYR A 138 8.91 27.43 34.76
C TYR A 138 10.06 28.41 34.98
#